data_AF-S2E9Y3-F1
#
_entry.id   AF-S2E9Y3-F1
#
_cell.length_a   1.000
_cell.length_b   1.000
_cell.length_c   1.000
_cell.angle_alpha   90.00
_cell.angle_beta   90.00
_cell.angle_gamma   90.00
#
_symmetry.space_group_name_H-M   'P 1'
#
loop_
_entity.id
_entity.type
_entity.pdbx_description
1 polymer ?
#
loop_
_entity_poly.entity_id
_entity_poly.type
_entity_poly.pdbx_seq_one_letter_code
_entity_poly.pdbx_strand_id
1 'polypeptide(L)'
;MAQLFIKFLDKEEEKEVVHLVEPNADLLSEFKFELAQAIENQEPVFWLNQQLEALEEKDIQTPKPSEIMHLQTALNRLDQDKYNFKIYLSGFENSFDFSAYLIGSQPEIFLSEFSNEYHQRNSLAIDGGRYLFVDNTNNLTFSDDLPVMKNVIQGNFGVEVDVENSKDQRKIQAAFQAVQKVFGLNFEFSGDEKVDILVTENNISENEEILTLSFSNDRSIEQFPNVYGLKPFKSRSHSTLDDLPTEILKSILDFYGIKGESIRLAETQVREKFILKSGQEKYKKPIKPNAEEILWIVFLLVLMGERFIANRSGL
;
A
#
# COMPACT_ATOMS: atom_id res chain seq x y z
N MET A 1 3.42 46.10 1.13
CA MET A 1 3.05 45.96 -0.28
C MET A 1 1.65 45.37 -0.33
N ALA A 2 0.68 46.11 -0.88
CA ALA A 2 -0.72 45.69 -0.94
C ALA A 2 -0.92 44.78 -2.17
N GLN A 3 -1.27 43.52 -1.95
CA GLN A 3 -1.74 42.62 -3.01
C GLN A 3 -3.25 42.79 -3.15
N LEU A 4 -3.70 43.30 -4.30
CA LEU A 4 -5.10 43.25 -4.69
C LEU A 4 -5.44 41.81 -5.12
N PHE A 5 -6.07 41.06 -4.22
CA PHE A 5 -6.68 39.77 -4.51
C PHE A 5 -8.03 40.00 -5.19
N ILE A 6 -8.10 39.83 -6.51
CA ILE A 6 -9.38 39.74 -7.22
C ILE A 6 -9.90 38.32 -7.03
N LYS A 7 -10.68 38.09 -5.96
CA LYS A 7 -11.28 36.79 -5.57
C LYS A 7 -12.32 36.21 -6.55
N PHE A 8 -12.56 36.84 -7.71
CA PHE A 8 -13.77 36.58 -8.50
C PHE A 8 -13.58 35.58 -9.66
N LEU A 9 -12.40 34.97 -9.84
CA LEU A 9 -12.13 34.08 -10.98
C LEU A 9 -11.53 32.70 -10.65
N ASP A 10 -11.30 32.37 -9.38
CA ASP A 10 -10.93 31.00 -9.00
C ASP A 10 -12.23 30.21 -8.78
N LYS A 11 -12.83 29.71 -9.87
CA LYS A 11 -13.81 28.64 -9.78
C LYS A 11 -13.01 27.41 -9.37
N GLU A 12 -13.01 27.06 -8.08
CA GLU A 12 -12.49 25.77 -7.64
C GLU A 12 -13.25 24.71 -8.46
N GLU A 13 -12.50 23.94 -9.27
CA GLU A 13 -13.07 22.79 -9.96
C GLU A 13 -13.64 21.86 -8.89
N GLU A 14 -14.95 21.65 -8.95
CA GLU A 14 -15.65 20.75 -8.04
C GLU A 14 -15.16 19.32 -8.34
N LYS A 15 -14.48 18.72 -7.37
CA LYS A 15 -13.96 17.37 -7.50
C LYS A 15 -15.11 16.35 -7.51
N GLU A 16 -15.03 15.40 -8.44
CA GLU A 16 -15.97 14.28 -8.52
C GLU A 16 -15.78 13.33 -7.32
N VAL A 17 -16.82 12.62 -6.90
CA VAL A 17 -16.71 11.61 -5.83
C VAL A 17 -16.39 10.26 -6.45
N VAL A 18 -15.40 9.54 -5.91
CA VAL A 18 -15.07 8.16 -6.31
C VAL A 18 -15.14 7.23 -5.11
N HIS A 19 -15.72 6.06 -5.31
CA HIS A 19 -15.90 5.02 -4.30
C HIS A 19 -14.91 3.89 -4.54
N LEU A 20 -14.14 3.54 -3.51
CA LEU A 20 -13.14 2.49 -3.54
C LEU A 20 -13.50 1.42 -2.50
N VAL A 21 -13.74 0.20 -2.96
CA VAL A 21 -14.30 -0.88 -2.13
C VAL A 21 -13.32 -2.05 -2.00
N GLU A 22 -12.97 -2.42 -0.77
CA GLU A 22 -12.20 -3.65 -0.52
C GLU A 22 -12.94 -4.87 -1.07
N PRO A 23 -12.26 -5.83 -1.74
CA PRO A 23 -12.87 -7.08 -2.22
C PRO A 23 -13.31 -8.01 -1.07
N ASN A 24 -14.41 -7.66 -0.39
CA ASN A 24 -14.94 -8.37 0.77
C ASN A 24 -16.48 -8.45 0.69
N ALA A 25 -17.01 -9.69 0.73
CA ALA A 25 -18.45 -9.95 0.58
C ALA A 25 -19.29 -9.42 1.76
N ASP A 26 -18.76 -9.48 2.98
CA ASP A 26 -19.44 -8.97 4.17
C ASP A 26 -19.51 -7.44 4.12
N LEU A 27 -18.41 -6.80 3.72
CA LEU A 27 -18.36 -5.35 3.51
C LEU A 27 -19.40 -4.88 2.49
N LEU A 28 -19.50 -5.58 1.35
CA LEU A 28 -20.52 -5.26 0.34
C LEU A 28 -21.93 -5.41 0.88
N SER A 29 -22.20 -6.48 1.63
CA SER A 29 -23.51 -6.70 2.20
C SER A 29 -23.90 -5.58 3.18
N GLU A 30 -22.93 -5.06 3.94
CA GLU A 30 -23.11 -3.93 4.85
C GLU A 30 -23.40 -2.62 4.10
N PHE A 31 -22.58 -2.28 3.10
CA PHE A 31 -22.65 -1.01 2.37
C PHE A 31 -23.49 -1.06 1.08
N LYS A 32 -24.25 -2.15 0.82
CA LYS A 32 -24.96 -2.38 -0.45
C LYS A 32 -25.87 -1.24 -0.89
N PHE A 33 -26.57 -0.60 0.04
CA PHE A 33 -27.52 0.46 -0.30
C PHE A 33 -26.80 1.75 -0.71
N GLU A 34 -25.71 2.08 -0.02
CA GLU A 34 -24.89 3.24 -0.34
C GLU A 34 -24.19 3.07 -1.69
N LEU A 35 -23.61 1.89 -1.93
CA LEU A 35 -22.94 1.59 -3.21
C LEU A 35 -23.93 1.54 -4.38
N ALA A 36 -25.13 0.97 -4.19
CA ALA A 36 -26.17 0.98 -5.22
C ALA A 36 -26.61 2.41 -5.55
N GLN A 37 -26.75 3.28 -4.55
CA GLN A 37 -27.09 4.69 -4.75
C GLN A 37 -25.99 5.45 -5.51
N ALA A 38 -24.70 5.20 -5.18
CA ALA A 38 -23.58 5.78 -5.91
C ALA A 38 -23.62 5.40 -7.40
N ILE A 39 -23.86 4.11 -7.71
CA ILE A 39 -24.00 3.62 -9.09
C ILE A 39 -25.19 4.28 -9.79
N GLU A 40 -26.35 4.40 -9.13
CA GLU A 40 -27.54 5.06 -9.69
C GLU A 40 -27.27 6.54 -10.02
N ASN A 41 -26.48 7.21 -9.19
CA ASN A 41 -26.04 8.60 -9.38
C ASN A 41 -24.92 8.75 -10.42
N GLN A 42 -24.46 7.67 -11.05
CA GLN A 42 -23.32 7.65 -11.97
C GLN A 42 -21.98 8.06 -11.33
N GLU A 43 -21.86 7.89 -10.01
CA GLU A 43 -20.60 8.05 -9.30
C GLU A 43 -19.70 6.83 -9.57
N PRO A 44 -18.41 7.00 -9.92
CA PRO A 44 -17.53 5.87 -10.17
C PRO A 44 -17.30 5.02 -8.92
N VAL A 45 -17.55 3.72 -9.02
CA VAL A 45 -17.32 2.73 -7.96
C VAL A 45 -16.35 1.67 -8.48
N PHE A 46 -15.25 1.45 -7.75
CA PHE A 46 -14.19 0.52 -8.14
C PHE A 46 -13.82 -0.43 -7.01
N TRP A 47 -13.39 -1.63 -7.41
CA TRP A 47 -12.70 -2.56 -6.52
C TRP A 47 -11.29 -2.06 -6.20
N LEU A 48 -10.87 -2.22 -4.95
CA LEU A 48 -9.49 -2.05 -4.51
C LEU A 48 -8.63 -3.27 -4.89
N ASN A 49 -8.60 -3.64 -6.17
CA ASN A 49 -7.75 -4.70 -6.70
C ASN A 49 -6.67 -4.13 -7.63
N GLN A 50 -5.79 -5.00 -8.12
CA GLN A 50 -4.65 -4.59 -8.95
C GLN A 50 -5.12 -3.91 -10.25
N GLN A 51 -6.25 -4.34 -10.81
CA GLN A 51 -6.77 -3.89 -12.10
C GLN A 51 -7.65 -2.64 -12.00
N LEU A 52 -8.08 -2.25 -10.79
CA LEU A 52 -9.07 -1.20 -10.56
C LEU A 52 -10.35 -1.47 -11.38
N GLU A 53 -10.89 -2.68 -11.24
CA GLU A 53 -12.12 -3.08 -11.93
C GLU A 53 -13.31 -2.24 -11.45
N ALA A 54 -14.19 -1.83 -12.37
CA ALA A 54 -15.45 -1.17 -12.01
C ALA A 54 -16.36 -2.16 -11.27
N LEU A 55 -17.00 -1.68 -10.21
CA LEU A 55 -17.98 -2.43 -9.44
C LEU A 55 -19.37 -2.15 -10.02
N GLU A 56 -20.02 -3.19 -10.54
CA GLU A 56 -21.36 -3.08 -11.11
C GLU A 56 -22.44 -3.55 -10.12
N GLU A 57 -23.70 -3.17 -10.35
CA GLU A 57 -24.83 -3.56 -9.49
C GLU A 57 -24.96 -5.09 -9.33
N LYS A 58 -24.61 -5.85 -10.38
CA LYS A 58 -24.60 -7.32 -10.35
C LYS A 58 -23.60 -7.88 -9.32
N ASP A 59 -22.47 -7.20 -9.12
CA ASP A 59 -21.41 -7.65 -8.23
C ASP A 59 -21.79 -7.42 -6.76
N ILE A 60 -22.66 -6.44 -6.48
CA ILE A 60 -23.26 -6.22 -5.16
C ILE A 60 -24.16 -7.39 -4.76
N GLN A 61 -24.91 -7.95 -5.73
CA GLN A 61 -25.86 -9.04 -5.49
C GLN A 61 -25.16 -10.41 -5.37
N THR A 62 -24.06 -10.58 -6.10
CA THR A 62 -23.23 -11.80 -6.09
C THR A 62 -21.76 -11.43 -5.91
N PRO A 63 -21.31 -11.24 -4.66
CA PRO A 63 -19.92 -10.94 -4.34
C PRO A 63 -18.98 -11.99 -4.93
N LYS A 64 -17.92 -11.54 -5.59
CA LYS A 64 -16.80 -12.42 -5.95
C LYS A 64 -16.09 -12.91 -4.67
N PRO A 65 -15.36 -14.05 -4.72
CA PRO A 65 -14.47 -14.45 -3.63
C PRO A 65 -13.51 -13.32 -3.26
N SER A 66 -13.17 -13.23 -1.98
CA SER A 66 -12.27 -12.18 -1.50
C SER A 66 -10.90 -12.25 -2.19
N GLU A 67 -10.56 -11.18 -2.88
CA GLU A 67 -9.26 -10.94 -3.52
C GLU A 67 -8.37 -10.10 -2.60
N ILE A 68 -7.06 -10.15 -2.84
CA ILE A 68 -6.10 -9.33 -2.09
C ILE A 68 -6.36 -7.85 -2.43
N MET A 69 -6.43 -7.01 -1.39
CA MET A 69 -6.51 -5.56 -1.55
C MET A 69 -5.18 -5.03 -2.11
N HIS A 70 -5.25 -4.11 -3.08
CA HIS A 70 -4.09 -3.44 -3.65
C HIS A 70 -4.27 -1.92 -3.62
N LEU A 71 -4.33 -1.34 -2.41
CA LEU A 71 -4.80 0.02 -2.19
C LEU A 71 -3.88 1.09 -2.83
N GLN A 72 -2.56 0.99 -2.67
CA GLN A 72 -1.66 2.00 -3.26
C GLN A 72 -1.68 1.94 -4.80
N THR A 73 -1.77 0.74 -5.36
CA THR A 73 -1.88 0.53 -6.81
C THR A 73 -3.16 1.14 -7.36
N ALA A 74 -4.30 0.89 -6.69
CA ALA A 74 -5.59 1.49 -7.03
C ALA A 74 -5.53 3.03 -6.97
N LEU A 75 -5.00 3.59 -5.88
CA LEU A 75 -4.84 5.04 -5.70
C LEU A 75 -3.93 5.67 -6.76
N ASN A 76 -2.89 4.96 -7.25
CA ASN A 76 -1.98 5.46 -8.27
C ASN A 76 -2.58 5.48 -9.67
N ARG A 77 -3.63 4.67 -9.93
CA ARG A 77 -4.33 4.62 -11.23
C ARG A 77 -5.35 5.74 -11.40
N LEU A 78 -5.80 6.34 -10.29
CA LEU A 78 -6.76 7.44 -10.30
C LEU A 78 -6.06 8.80 -10.27
N ASP A 79 -6.64 9.76 -10.97
CA ASP A 79 -6.20 11.16 -10.94
C ASP A 79 -6.62 11.79 -9.61
N GLN A 80 -5.73 11.74 -8.62
CA GLN A 80 -6.02 12.13 -7.23
C GLN A 80 -6.38 13.61 -7.07
N ASP A 81 -6.11 14.45 -8.08
CA ASP A 81 -6.50 15.85 -8.07
C ASP A 81 -7.95 16.06 -8.50
N LYS A 82 -8.53 15.13 -9.26
CA LYS A 82 -9.93 15.20 -9.74
C LYS A 82 -10.96 14.67 -8.76
N TYR A 83 -10.54 13.82 -7.82
CA TYR A 83 -11.47 13.04 -7.01
C TYR A 83 -11.44 13.36 -5.52
N ASN A 84 -12.63 13.29 -4.90
CA ASN A 84 -12.85 13.09 -3.48
C ASN A 84 -13.08 11.60 -3.24
N PHE A 85 -12.25 11.01 -2.37
CA PHE A 85 -12.25 9.56 -2.16
C PHE A 85 -13.17 9.15 -1.01
N LYS A 86 -14.06 8.21 -1.28
CA LYS A 86 -14.78 7.42 -0.29
C LYS A 86 -14.22 6.00 -0.32
N ILE A 87 -13.68 5.53 0.81
CA ILE A 87 -12.97 4.25 0.89
C ILE A 87 -13.66 3.34 1.89
N TYR A 88 -14.13 2.19 1.41
CA TYR A 88 -14.83 1.18 2.20
C TYR A 88 -13.86 0.04 2.52
N LEU A 89 -13.65 -0.20 3.82
CA LEU A 89 -12.65 -1.15 4.33
C LEU A 89 -13.25 -2.00 5.44
N SER A 90 -12.76 -3.23 5.57
CA SER A 90 -13.03 -4.12 6.70
C SER A 90 -12.43 -3.59 8.02
N GLY A 91 -11.35 -2.81 7.93
CA GLY A 91 -10.67 -2.19 9.07
C GLY A 91 -9.69 -3.11 9.78
N PHE A 92 -9.35 -4.25 9.19
CA PHE A 92 -8.38 -5.19 9.72
C PHE A 92 -6.94 -4.82 9.33
N GLU A 93 -5.98 -4.96 10.25
CA GLU A 93 -4.58 -4.58 10.01
C GLU A 93 -3.97 -5.32 8.82
N ASN A 94 -4.28 -6.61 8.69
CA ASN A 94 -3.80 -7.47 7.61
C ASN A 94 -4.38 -7.13 6.22
N SER A 95 -5.47 -6.37 6.13
CA SER A 95 -6.01 -5.91 4.85
C SER A 95 -5.12 -4.86 4.21
N PHE A 96 -4.27 -4.17 4.97
CA PHE A 96 -3.39 -3.13 4.44
C PHE A 96 -2.04 -3.68 3.97
N ASP A 97 -1.79 -3.53 2.67
CA ASP A 97 -0.56 -3.90 1.97
C ASP A 97 0.65 -3.00 2.34
N PHE A 98 0.42 -1.77 2.83
CA PHE A 98 1.47 -0.86 3.29
C PHE A 98 1.21 -0.25 4.67
N SER A 99 2.28 0.23 5.30
CA SER A 99 2.22 0.95 6.58
C SER A 99 1.58 2.35 6.43
N ALA A 100 1.76 2.98 5.27
CA ALA A 100 1.18 4.26 4.90
C ALA A 100 0.90 4.36 3.39
N TYR A 101 -0.07 5.20 3.02
CA TYR A 101 -0.56 5.41 1.66
C TYR A 101 -0.53 6.89 1.29
N LEU A 102 -0.10 7.20 0.07
CA LEU A 102 -0.05 8.57 -0.43
C LEU A 102 -1.32 8.91 -1.22
N ILE A 103 -2.04 9.94 -0.77
CA ILE A 103 -3.31 10.37 -1.36
C ILE A 103 -3.39 11.90 -1.55
N GLY A 104 -4.07 12.35 -2.61
CA GLY A 104 -4.16 13.77 -2.99
C GLY A 104 -5.11 14.60 -2.13
N SER A 105 -6.11 13.96 -1.52
CA SER A 105 -7.12 14.59 -0.65
C SER A 105 -7.42 13.67 0.54
N GLN A 106 -7.96 14.24 1.61
CA GLN A 106 -8.32 13.45 2.80
C GLN A 106 -9.51 12.54 2.44
N PRO A 107 -9.36 11.21 2.52
CA PRO A 107 -10.46 10.32 2.20
C PRO A 107 -11.51 10.32 3.33
N GLU A 108 -12.76 10.13 2.93
CA GLU A 108 -13.82 9.67 3.80
C GLU A 108 -13.72 8.15 3.90
N ILE A 109 -13.64 7.63 5.13
CA ILE A 109 -13.37 6.21 5.39
C ILE A 109 -14.60 5.58 6.03
N PHE A 110 -15.07 4.49 5.44
CA PHE A 110 -16.17 3.68 5.92
C PHE A 110 -15.61 2.34 6.39
N LEU A 111 -15.71 2.04 7.68
CA LEU A 111 -15.23 0.80 8.26
C LEU A 111 -16.39 -0.14 8.57
N SER A 112 -16.29 -1.39 8.11
CA SER A 112 -17.24 -2.48 8.40
C SER A 112 -17.45 -2.64 9.89
N GLU A 113 -18.69 -2.64 10.38
CA GLU A 113 -19.03 -3.01 11.75
C GLU A 113 -18.99 -4.53 11.96
N PHE A 114 -19.29 -5.31 10.92
CA PHE A 114 -19.32 -6.77 11.01
C PHE A 114 -17.92 -7.39 11.05
N SER A 115 -17.73 -8.36 11.96
CA SER A 115 -16.49 -9.12 12.18
C SER A 115 -16.67 -10.61 11.93
N ASN A 116 -17.37 -10.98 10.86
CA ASN A 116 -17.62 -12.39 10.54
C ASN A 116 -16.52 -13.00 9.67
N GLU A 117 -15.31 -12.45 9.72
CA GLU A 117 -14.15 -13.17 9.21
C GLU A 117 -13.90 -14.38 10.11
N TYR A 118 -14.50 -15.51 9.72
CA TYR A 118 -13.88 -16.80 9.95
C TYR A 118 -12.54 -16.77 9.24
N HIS A 119 -11.51 -16.27 9.94
CA HIS A 119 -10.16 -16.24 9.41
C HIS A 119 -9.71 -17.68 9.26
N GLN A 120 -9.93 -18.22 8.07
CA GLN A 120 -9.25 -19.42 7.64
C GLN A 120 -7.75 -19.08 7.65
N ARG A 121 -6.99 -19.70 8.54
CA ARG A 121 -5.58 -19.37 8.72
C ARG A 121 -4.74 -20.11 7.69
N ASN A 122 -3.65 -19.49 7.26
CA ASN A 122 -2.61 -20.21 6.54
C ASN A 122 -1.74 -20.95 7.54
N SER A 123 -1.18 -22.07 7.10
CA SER A 123 -0.20 -22.85 7.90
C SER A 123 0.91 -23.38 7.02
N LEU A 124 2.07 -23.64 7.63
CA LEU A 124 3.15 -24.39 6.99
C LEU A 124 3.07 -25.84 7.43
N ALA A 125 2.96 -26.75 6.48
CA ALA A 125 3.22 -28.15 6.72
C ALA A 125 4.71 -28.34 7.00
N ILE A 126 5.04 -28.97 8.12
CA ILE A 126 6.42 -29.29 8.52
C ILE A 126 6.59 -30.80 8.64
N ASP A 127 7.84 -31.23 8.73
CA ASP A 127 8.17 -32.65 8.84
C ASP A 127 7.44 -33.34 10.01
N GLY A 128 7.02 -34.58 9.73
CA GLY A 128 6.26 -35.41 10.67
C GLY A 128 4.76 -35.16 10.66
N GLY A 129 4.21 -34.50 9.64
CA GLY A 129 2.77 -34.29 9.48
C GLY A 129 2.19 -33.24 10.41
N ARG A 130 3.04 -32.31 10.89
CA ARG A 130 2.64 -31.23 11.78
C ARG A 130 2.44 -29.94 10.99
N TYR A 131 1.74 -28.99 11.61
CA TYR A 131 1.44 -27.69 11.03
C TYR A 131 1.93 -26.58 11.94
N LEU A 132 2.66 -25.63 11.37
CA LEU A 132 3.10 -24.41 12.01
C LEU A 132 2.16 -23.27 11.63
N PHE A 133 1.59 -22.59 12.61
CA PHE A 133 0.66 -21.48 12.41
C PHE A 133 0.67 -20.53 13.60
N VAL A 134 0.01 -19.39 13.45
CA VAL A 134 -0.14 -18.41 14.53
C VAL A 134 -1.51 -18.60 15.20
N ASP A 135 -1.52 -18.73 16.53
CA ASP A 135 -2.74 -18.92 17.31
C ASP A 135 -3.48 -17.59 17.59
N ASN A 136 -4.59 -17.67 18.34
CA ASN A 136 -5.43 -16.52 18.68
C ASN A 136 -4.74 -15.54 19.63
N THR A 137 -3.68 -15.99 20.30
CA THR A 137 -2.83 -15.16 21.16
C THR A 137 -1.64 -14.57 20.41
N ASN A 138 -1.65 -14.68 19.08
CA ASN A 138 -0.60 -14.23 18.18
C ASN A 138 0.76 -14.92 18.45
N ASN A 139 0.72 -16.16 18.95
CA ASN A 139 1.90 -16.97 19.19
C ASN A 139 2.06 -18.02 18.09
N LEU A 140 3.30 -18.23 17.67
CA LEU A 140 3.64 -19.28 16.71
C LEU A 140 3.60 -20.64 17.41
N THR A 141 2.73 -21.54 16.96
CA THR A 141 2.45 -22.82 17.60
C THR A 141 2.39 -23.97 16.59
N PHE A 142 2.45 -25.20 17.10
CA PHE A 142 2.37 -26.43 16.32
C PHE A 142 1.05 -27.15 16.58
N SER A 143 0.47 -27.78 15.55
CA SER A 143 -0.65 -28.71 15.68
C SER A 143 -0.38 -29.97 14.87
N ASP A 144 -0.79 -31.12 15.40
CA ASP A 144 -0.80 -32.39 14.69
C ASP A 144 -2.07 -32.55 13.83
N ASP A 145 -3.16 -31.89 14.23
CA ASP A 145 -4.41 -31.87 13.47
C ASP A 145 -4.39 -30.70 12.47
N LEU A 146 -5.00 -30.92 11.29
CA LEU A 146 -5.26 -29.85 10.33
C LEU A 146 -6.33 -28.92 10.91
N PRO A 147 -6.02 -27.67 11.29
CA PRO A 147 -7.04 -26.77 11.78
C PRO A 147 -7.98 -26.40 10.61
N VAL A 148 -9.07 -25.68 10.87
CA VAL A 148 -9.92 -25.12 9.80
C VAL A 148 -9.11 -24.05 9.05
N MET A 149 -8.25 -24.48 8.12
CA MET A 149 -7.24 -23.69 7.44
C MET A 149 -7.67 -23.33 6.01
N LYS A 150 -7.25 -22.15 5.54
CA LYS A 150 -7.50 -21.68 4.17
C LYS A 150 -6.63 -22.44 3.20
N ASN A 151 -5.33 -22.39 3.47
CA ASN A 151 -4.28 -22.94 2.66
C ASN A 151 -3.20 -23.57 3.54
N VAL A 152 -2.71 -24.73 3.11
CA VAL A 152 -1.57 -25.42 3.71
C VAL A 152 -0.41 -25.32 2.73
N ILE A 153 0.61 -24.58 3.10
CA ILE A 153 1.81 -24.36 2.28
C ILE A 153 2.85 -25.39 2.70
N GLN A 154 3.53 -26.01 1.73
CA GLN A 154 4.59 -26.96 2.02
C GLN A 154 5.80 -26.22 2.58
N GLY A 155 6.28 -26.61 3.76
CA GLY A 155 7.44 -26.01 4.41
C GLY A 155 8.79 -26.46 3.85
N ASN A 156 8.85 -26.85 2.57
CA ASN A 156 10.10 -27.12 1.86
C ASN A 156 10.34 -25.98 0.87
N PHE A 157 11.44 -25.25 1.05
CA PHE A 157 11.74 -24.05 0.27
C PHE A 157 13.10 -24.17 -0.42
N GLY A 158 13.13 -23.90 -1.72
CA GLY A 158 14.39 -23.66 -2.45
C GLY A 158 14.93 -22.26 -2.12
N VAL A 159 16.19 -22.19 -1.69
CA VAL A 159 16.84 -20.93 -1.28
C VAL A 159 18.06 -20.64 -2.13
N GLU A 160 18.05 -19.49 -2.81
CA GLU A 160 19.20 -18.93 -3.53
C GLU A 160 19.83 -17.79 -2.72
N VAL A 161 21.16 -17.78 -2.59
CA VAL A 161 21.90 -16.74 -1.86
C VAL A 161 22.87 -16.03 -2.79
N ASP A 162 22.42 -14.92 -3.37
CA ASP A 162 23.17 -14.00 -4.23
C ASP A 162 23.81 -12.88 -3.39
N VAL A 163 24.82 -13.24 -2.59
CA VAL A 163 25.59 -12.31 -1.76
C VAL A 163 27.07 -12.48 -2.07
N GLU A 164 27.77 -11.40 -2.44
CA GLU A 164 29.18 -11.48 -2.86
C GLU A 164 30.12 -11.99 -1.74
N ASN A 165 29.83 -11.62 -0.49
CA ASN A 165 30.70 -11.95 0.64
C ASN A 165 30.42 -13.36 1.17
N SER A 166 31.33 -14.30 0.90
CA SER A 166 31.26 -15.69 1.40
C SER A 166 31.12 -15.84 2.93
N LYS A 167 31.61 -14.88 3.72
CA LYS A 167 31.42 -14.90 5.18
C LYS A 167 29.98 -14.58 5.55
N ASP A 168 29.35 -13.67 4.83
CA ASP A 168 27.96 -13.29 5.07
C ASP A 168 27.00 -14.35 4.53
N GLN A 169 27.30 -14.98 3.39
CA GLN A 169 26.61 -16.18 2.91
C GLN A 169 26.54 -17.28 3.99
N ARG A 170 27.65 -17.60 4.65
CA ARG A 170 27.68 -18.61 5.73
C ARG A 170 26.80 -18.24 6.92
N LYS A 171 26.72 -16.95 7.27
CA LYS A 171 25.84 -16.48 8.36
C LYS A 171 24.37 -16.61 7.97
N ILE A 172 24.03 -16.28 6.73
CA ILE A 172 22.67 -16.45 6.17
C ILE A 172 22.29 -17.93 6.25
N GLN A 173 23.12 -18.81 5.71
CA GLN A 173 22.89 -20.26 5.76
C GLN A 173 22.74 -20.78 7.20
N ALA A 174 23.58 -20.33 8.13
CA ALA A 174 23.47 -20.69 9.54
C ALA A 174 22.16 -20.18 10.18
N ALA A 175 21.67 -19.01 9.78
CA ALA A 175 20.40 -18.48 10.27
C ALA A 175 19.20 -19.28 9.76
N PHE A 176 19.17 -19.65 8.49
CA PHE A 176 18.17 -20.57 7.94
C PHE A 176 18.23 -21.95 8.62
N GLN A 177 19.42 -22.50 8.84
CA GLN A 177 19.58 -23.76 9.59
C GLN A 177 19.07 -23.66 11.03
N ALA A 178 19.22 -22.51 11.68
CA ALA A 178 18.65 -22.26 12.99
C ALA A 178 17.12 -22.28 12.95
N VAL A 179 16.51 -21.62 11.96
CA VAL A 179 15.06 -21.67 11.73
C VAL A 179 14.59 -23.10 11.49
N GLN A 180 15.26 -23.84 10.60
CA GLN A 180 14.97 -25.26 10.33
C GLN A 180 15.02 -26.11 11.59
N LYS A 181 16.05 -25.94 12.43
CA LYS A 181 16.21 -26.73 13.65
C LYS A 181 15.12 -26.45 14.68
N VAL A 182 14.68 -25.21 14.81
CA VAL A 182 13.70 -24.81 15.83
C VAL A 182 12.28 -25.10 15.35
N PHE A 183 11.98 -24.85 14.07
CA PHE A 183 10.61 -24.87 13.54
C PHE A 183 10.31 -26.04 12.59
N GLY A 184 11.31 -26.81 12.17
CA GLY A 184 11.13 -27.96 11.28
C GLY A 184 10.85 -27.59 9.81
N LEU A 185 11.16 -26.36 9.40
CA LEU A 185 11.11 -25.93 8.00
C LEU A 185 12.32 -26.48 7.23
N ASN A 186 12.13 -27.01 6.04
CA ASN A 186 13.22 -27.51 5.21
C ASN A 186 13.68 -26.43 4.21
N PHE A 187 14.99 -26.22 4.14
CA PHE A 187 15.60 -25.25 3.21
C PHE A 187 16.66 -25.96 2.37
N GLU A 188 16.46 -25.95 1.06
CA GLU A 188 17.36 -26.56 0.08
C GLU A 188 18.16 -25.48 -0.63
N PHE A 189 19.48 -25.46 -0.40
CA PHE A 189 20.38 -24.49 -1.01
C PHE A 189 20.94 -25.04 -2.33
N SER A 190 20.35 -24.63 -3.46
CA SER A 190 20.82 -24.99 -4.80
C SER A 190 20.38 -23.94 -5.83
N GLY A 191 21.25 -23.61 -6.78
CA GLY A 191 20.98 -22.60 -7.83
C GLY A 191 20.28 -23.13 -9.08
N ASP A 192 20.02 -24.44 -9.17
CA ASP A 192 19.49 -25.09 -10.38
C ASP A 192 18.03 -25.59 -10.25
N GLU A 193 17.41 -25.45 -9.07
CA GLU A 193 16.03 -25.90 -8.81
C GLU A 193 15.06 -24.73 -8.60
N LYS A 194 13.76 -25.03 -8.40
CA LYS A 194 12.71 -24.04 -8.15
C LYS A 194 13.08 -23.16 -6.95
N VAL A 195 13.36 -21.89 -7.19
CA VAL A 195 13.67 -20.90 -6.15
C VAL A 195 12.38 -20.34 -5.57
N ASP A 196 12.13 -20.57 -4.28
CA ASP A 196 11.02 -19.96 -3.56
C ASP A 196 11.48 -18.73 -2.75
N ILE A 197 12.75 -18.70 -2.34
CA ILE A 197 13.35 -17.60 -1.57
C ILE A 197 14.67 -17.16 -2.21
N LEU A 198 14.75 -15.89 -2.58
CA LEU A 198 15.97 -15.22 -3.07
C LEU A 198 16.53 -14.32 -1.96
N VAL A 199 17.82 -14.47 -1.66
CA VAL A 199 18.54 -13.62 -0.71
C VAL A 199 19.60 -12.84 -1.44
N THR A 200 19.52 -11.50 -1.44
CA THR A 200 20.38 -10.67 -2.30
C THR A 200 20.80 -9.35 -1.63
N GLU A 201 21.87 -8.74 -2.15
CA GLU A 201 22.27 -7.37 -1.82
C GLU A 201 21.90 -6.36 -2.93
N ASN A 202 21.76 -6.81 -4.18
CA ASN A 202 21.74 -5.93 -5.35
C ASN A 202 20.58 -6.20 -6.34
N ASN A 203 20.12 -7.44 -6.47
CA ASN A 203 19.18 -7.85 -7.51
C ASN A 203 17.84 -8.25 -6.92
N ILE A 204 16.82 -7.43 -7.14
CA ILE A 204 15.46 -7.72 -6.68
C ILE A 204 14.78 -8.62 -7.72
N SER A 205 14.04 -9.64 -7.27
CA SER A 205 13.18 -10.41 -8.15
C SER A 205 11.90 -9.64 -8.46
N GLU A 206 11.62 -9.42 -9.75
CA GLU A 206 10.32 -8.91 -10.22
C GLU A 206 9.21 -9.98 -10.16
N ASN A 207 9.56 -11.25 -9.92
CA ASN A 207 8.58 -12.31 -9.76
C ASN A 207 7.97 -12.27 -8.35
N GLU A 208 6.70 -11.86 -8.27
CA GLU A 208 5.92 -11.75 -7.03
C GLU A 208 5.74 -13.08 -6.30
N GLU A 209 5.93 -14.22 -6.96
CA GLU A 209 5.87 -15.56 -6.35
C GLU A 209 7.14 -15.93 -5.57
N ILE A 210 8.22 -15.17 -5.71
CA ILE A 210 9.51 -15.42 -5.04
C ILE A 210 9.69 -14.42 -3.89
N LEU A 211 9.84 -14.93 -2.66
CA LEU A 211 10.20 -14.12 -1.51
C LEU A 211 11.62 -13.59 -1.66
N THR A 212 11.78 -12.27 -1.74
CA THR A 212 13.09 -11.63 -1.81
C THR A 212 13.48 -11.03 -0.46
N LEU A 213 14.57 -11.52 0.12
CA LEU A 213 15.20 -10.95 1.32
C LEU A 213 16.38 -10.06 0.89
N SER A 214 16.22 -8.76 0.99
CA SER A 214 17.23 -7.79 0.54
C SER A 214 18.02 -7.20 1.70
N PHE A 215 19.35 -7.27 1.63
CA PHE A 215 20.24 -6.63 2.60
C PHE A 215 20.68 -5.21 2.17
N SER A 216 19.99 -4.61 1.20
CA SER A 216 20.26 -3.25 0.73
C SER A 216 19.81 -2.19 1.74
N ASN A 217 20.47 -1.02 1.71
CA ASN A 217 20.03 0.17 2.43
C ASN A 217 18.95 0.97 1.69
N ASP A 218 18.64 0.59 0.45
CA ASP A 218 17.66 1.27 -0.36
C ASP A 218 16.25 0.94 0.13
N ARG A 219 15.52 1.94 0.63
CA ARG A 219 14.13 1.77 1.09
C ARG A 219 13.10 1.76 -0.03
N SER A 220 13.49 2.16 -1.25
CA SER A 220 12.57 2.12 -2.40
C SER A 220 12.14 0.70 -2.76
N ILE A 221 12.89 -0.31 -2.30
CA ILE A 221 12.63 -1.72 -2.55
C ILE A 221 11.39 -2.24 -1.80
N GLU A 222 10.97 -1.58 -0.71
CA GLU A 222 9.80 -1.95 0.08
C GLU A 222 8.47 -1.63 -0.65
N GLN A 223 8.53 -1.05 -1.86
CA GLN A 223 7.35 -0.85 -2.71
C GLN A 223 6.82 -2.16 -3.33
N PHE A 224 7.63 -3.21 -3.36
CA PHE A 224 7.26 -4.50 -3.92
C PHE A 224 6.74 -5.44 -2.82
N PRO A 225 5.58 -6.10 -3.01
CA PRO A 225 4.93 -6.89 -1.97
C PRO A 225 5.71 -8.16 -1.56
N ASN A 226 6.60 -8.65 -2.44
CA ASN A 226 7.42 -9.84 -2.23
C ASN A 226 8.83 -9.52 -1.69
N VAL A 227 9.16 -8.24 -1.44
CA VAL A 227 10.51 -7.80 -1.06
C VAL A 227 10.54 -7.33 0.38
N TYR A 228 11.38 -7.96 1.19
CA TYR A 228 11.55 -7.65 2.61
C TYR A 228 12.96 -7.12 2.85
N GLY A 229 13.04 -5.85 3.27
CA GLY A 229 14.28 -5.19 3.64
C GLY A 229 14.82 -5.69 4.98
N LEU A 230 16.02 -6.26 4.97
CA LEU A 230 16.79 -6.67 6.13
C LEU A 230 17.95 -5.69 6.35
N LYS A 231 18.32 -5.46 7.61
CA LYS A 231 19.45 -4.58 7.94
C LYS A 231 20.74 -5.11 7.28
N PRO A 232 21.52 -4.30 6.56
CA PRO A 232 22.77 -4.74 5.95
C PRO A 232 23.74 -5.27 6.99
N PHE A 233 24.55 -6.27 6.62
CA PHE A 233 25.53 -6.89 7.52
C PHE A 233 26.52 -5.89 8.12
N LYS A 234 26.94 -4.88 7.33
CA LYS A 234 27.88 -3.83 7.78
C LYS A 234 27.28 -2.94 8.88
N SER A 235 25.96 -2.83 8.94
CA SER A 235 25.21 -2.03 9.91
C SER A 235 24.78 -2.83 11.14
N ARG A 236 24.96 -4.15 11.15
CA ARG A 236 24.61 -5.03 12.27
C ARG A 236 25.70 -5.04 13.33
N SER A 237 25.30 -4.81 14.58
CA SER A 237 26.10 -5.14 15.75
C SER A 237 26.09 -6.66 15.99
N HIS A 238 26.99 -7.15 16.84
CA HIS A 238 27.06 -8.57 17.20
C HIS A 238 25.73 -9.10 17.78
N SER A 239 25.03 -8.30 18.59
CA SER A 239 23.72 -8.68 19.15
C SER A 239 22.61 -8.75 18.10
N THR A 240 22.64 -7.87 17.09
CA THR A 240 21.62 -7.87 16.01
C THR A 240 21.84 -8.94 14.94
N LEU A 241 22.96 -9.68 15.01
CA LEU A 241 23.18 -10.87 14.19
C LEU A 241 22.42 -12.06 14.74
N ASP A 242 22.23 -12.13 16.06
CA ASP A 242 21.46 -13.19 16.72
C ASP A 242 19.95 -13.10 16.39
N ASP A 243 19.49 -11.92 15.95
CA ASP A 243 18.11 -11.67 15.53
C ASP A 243 17.82 -12.11 14.09
N LEU A 244 18.84 -12.40 13.27
CA LEU A 244 18.69 -12.72 11.85
C LEU A 244 17.76 -13.92 11.58
N PRO A 245 17.82 -15.05 12.32
CA PRO A 245 16.88 -16.16 12.16
C PRO A 245 15.42 -15.71 12.37
N THR A 246 15.18 -14.85 13.35
CA THR A 246 13.84 -14.32 13.66
C THR A 246 13.33 -13.41 12.56
N GLU A 247 14.19 -12.53 12.03
CA GLU A 247 13.84 -11.66 10.90
C GLU A 247 13.50 -12.48 9.65
N ILE A 248 14.31 -13.50 9.32
CA ILE A 248 14.05 -14.42 8.20
C ILE A 248 12.71 -15.13 8.38
N LEU A 249 12.49 -15.73 9.55
CA LEU A 249 11.23 -16.43 9.83
C LEU A 249 10.03 -15.49 9.70
N LYS A 250 10.13 -14.28 10.26
CA LYS A 250 9.07 -13.29 10.16
C LYS A 250 8.74 -12.96 8.71
N SER A 251 9.75 -12.69 7.87
CA SER A 251 9.55 -12.43 6.44
C SER A 251 8.89 -13.60 5.71
N ILE A 252 9.26 -14.85 6.03
CA ILE A 252 8.60 -16.04 5.49
C ILE A 252 7.12 -16.09 5.90
N LEU A 253 6.83 -15.94 7.19
CA LEU A 253 5.46 -15.98 7.70
C LEU A 253 4.60 -14.86 7.09
N ASP A 254 5.13 -13.65 7.00
CA ASP A 254 4.44 -12.49 6.42
C ASP A 254 4.15 -12.69 4.93
N PHE A 255 5.13 -13.16 4.16
CA PHE A 255 5.00 -13.43 2.72
C PHE A 255 3.92 -14.49 2.43
N TYR A 256 3.91 -15.56 3.22
CA TYR A 256 2.93 -16.64 3.08
C TYR A 256 1.60 -16.37 3.79
N GLY A 257 1.41 -15.18 4.35
CA GLY A 257 0.17 -14.77 5.02
C GLY A 257 -0.15 -15.58 6.27
N ILE A 258 0.85 -16.16 6.93
CA ILE A 258 0.70 -16.89 8.20
C ILE A 258 0.75 -15.86 9.32
N LYS A 259 -0.39 -15.20 9.52
CA LYS A 259 -0.58 -14.16 10.53
C LYS A 259 -1.59 -14.64 11.56
N GLY A 260 -1.50 -14.08 12.76
CA GLY A 260 -2.49 -14.32 13.81
C GLY A 260 -3.83 -13.71 13.47
N GLU A 261 -4.74 -13.70 14.45
CA GLU A 261 -5.99 -12.97 14.32
C GLU A 261 -5.70 -11.51 14.00
N SER A 262 -6.36 -11.00 12.96
CA SER A 262 -6.13 -9.63 12.53
C SER A 262 -6.69 -8.69 13.58
N ILE A 263 -5.85 -7.75 14.02
CA ILE A 263 -6.29 -6.73 14.94
C ILE A 263 -7.14 -5.75 14.15
N ARG A 264 -8.37 -5.55 14.61
CA ARG A 264 -9.23 -4.49 14.08
C ARG A 264 -8.65 -3.14 14.48
N LEU A 265 -8.36 -2.32 13.49
CA LEU A 265 -7.86 -0.96 13.68
C LEU A 265 -9.02 -0.03 14.02
N ALA A 266 -8.77 0.88 14.96
CA ALA A 266 -9.67 2.00 15.19
C ALA A 266 -9.67 2.94 13.96
N GLU A 267 -10.76 3.64 13.73
CA GLU A 267 -10.89 4.58 12.61
C GLU A 267 -9.75 5.61 12.58
N THR A 268 -9.32 6.09 13.74
CA THR A 268 -8.17 7.00 13.85
C THR A 268 -6.87 6.38 13.34
N GLN A 269 -6.62 5.10 13.67
CA GLN A 269 -5.43 4.37 13.20
C GLN A 269 -5.47 4.14 11.70
N VAL A 270 -6.65 3.84 11.14
CA VAL A 270 -6.82 3.72 9.68
C VAL A 270 -6.59 5.07 9.01
N ARG A 271 -7.15 6.17 9.54
CA ARG A 271 -6.94 7.52 9.01
C ARG A 271 -5.47 7.93 9.01
N GLU A 272 -4.72 7.58 10.06
CA GLU A 272 -3.28 7.85 10.17
C GLU A 272 -2.43 7.14 9.10
N LYS A 273 -2.93 6.06 8.50
CA LYS A 273 -2.26 5.41 7.37
C LYS A 273 -2.30 6.27 6.10
N PHE A 274 -3.21 7.23 5.97
CA PHE A 274 -3.31 8.07 4.77
C PHE A 274 -2.54 9.37 4.94
N ILE A 275 -1.47 9.52 4.16
CA ILE A 275 -0.60 10.69 4.14
C ILE A 275 -0.98 11.55 2.93
N LEU A 276 -1.34 12.82 3.20
CA LEU A 276 -1.64 13.77 2.14
C LEU A 276 -0.37 14.14 1.35
N LYS A 277 -0.41 13.98 0.03
CA LYS A 277 0.65 14.43 -0.91
C LYS A 277 0.90 15.95 -0.84
N SER A 278 -0.03 16.70 -0.24
CA SER A 278 0.02 18.17 -0.08
C SER A 278 1.25 18.71 0.68
N GLY A 279 2.14 17.85 1.19
CA GLY A 279 3.44 18.27 1.74
C GLY A 279 4.53 18.56 0.70
N GLN A 280 4.41 18.11 -0.57
CA GLN A 280 5.50 18.20 -1.54
C GLN A 280 5.20 18.99 -2.82
N GLU A 281 3.94 19.33 -3.12
CA GLU A 281 3.59 20.01 -4.37
C GLU A 281 2.69 21.23 -4.20
N LYS A 282 3.20 22.28 -3.55
CA LYS A 282 2.86 23.67 -3.92
C LYS A 282 4.09 24.58 -3.87
N TYR A 283 5.20 24.17 -4.48
CA TYR A 283 5.87 25.14 -5.36
C TYR A 283 4.94 25.32 -6.56
N LYS A 284 3.83 26.04 -6.35
CA LYS A 284 3.19 26.76 -7.45
C LYS A 284 4.38 27.40 -8.17
N LYS A 285 4.62 27.04 -9.45
CA LYS A 285 5.43 27.88 -10.34
C LYS A 285 5.06 29.30 -9.93
N PRO A 286 6.01 30.15 -9.47
CA PRO A 286 5.64 31.49 -9.06
C PRO A 286 4.82 32.01 -10.22
N ILE A 287 3.52 32.25 -9.96
CA ILE A 287 2.64 32.84 -10.95
C ILE A 287 3.43 34.07 -11.32
N LYS A 288 4.05 34.10 -12.52
CA LYS A 288 4.75 35.30 -12.96
C LYS A 288 3.65 36.33 -12.87
N PRO A 289 3.76 37.31 -11.97
CA PRO A 289 2.71 38.28 -11.87
C PRO A 289 2.66 38.91 -13.26
N ASN A 290 1.53 38.80 -13.97
CA ASN A 290 1.27 39.54 -15.20
C ASN A 290 1.14 41.04 -14.89
N ALA A 291 1.86 41.52 -13.87
CA ALA A 291 2.00 42.90 -13.49
C ALA A 291 2.49 43.71 -14.68
N GLU A 292 3.38 43.17 -15.52
CA GLU A 292 3.81 43.84 -16.75
C GLU A 292 2.63 44.08 -17.71
N GLU A 293 1.80 43.07 -18.01
CA GLU A 293 0.62 43.23 -18.88
C GLU A 293 -0.43 44.17 -18.28
N ILE A 294 -0.68 44.06 -16.97
CA ILE A 294 -1.61 44.95 -16.28
C ILE A 294 -1.09 46.40 -16.26
N LEU A 295 0.22 46.61 -16.04
CA LEU A 295 0.84 47.94 -16.11
C LEU A 295 0.71 48.53 -17.51
N TRP A 296 0.89 47.72 -18.55
CA TRP A 296 0.68 48.15 -19.93
C TRP A 296 -0.76 48.58 -20.18
N ILE A 297 -1.74 47.81 -19.73
CA ILE A 297 -3.16 48.16 -19.87
C ILE A 297 -3.47 49.46 -19.12
N VAL A 298 -3.00 49.61 -17.88
CA VAL A 298 -3.19 50.83 -17.09
C VAL A 298 -2.52 52.03 -17.75
N PHE A 299 -1.28 51.87 -18.24
CA PHE A 299 -0.55 52.93 -18.93
C PHE A 299 -1.26 53.37 -20.22
N LEU A 300 -1.81 52.41 -20.97
CA LEU A 300 -2.57 52.68 -22.20
C LEU A 300 -3.88 53.41 -21.90
N LEU A 301 -4.58 53.04 -20.81
CA LEU A 301 -5.77 53.75 -20.34
C LEU A 301 -5.46 55.18 -19.87
N VAL A 302 -4.32 55.39 -19.18
CA VAL A 302 -3.86 56.74 -18.79
C VAL A 302 -3.56 57.58 -20.02
N LEU A 303 -2.81 57.05 -21.01
CA LEU A 303 -2.52 57.76 -22.26
C LEU A 303 -3.78 58.10 -23.06
N MET A 304 -4.75 57.17 -23.11
CA MET A 304 -6.05 57.45 -23.73
C MET A 304 -6.80 58.57 -22.99
N GLY A 305 -6.77 58.55 -21.65
CA GLY A 305 -7.36 59.60 -20.82
C GLY A 305 -6.71 60.96 -21.02
N GLU A 306 -5.37 61.03 -20.99
CA GLU A 306 -4.62 62.27 -21.23
C GLU A 306 -4.90 62.83 -22.62
N ARG A 307 -4.88 61.98 -23.66
CA ARG A 307 -5.17 62.40 -25.03
C ARG A 307 -6.60 62.91 -25.17
N PHE A 308 -7.56 62.29 -24.49
CA PHE A 308 -8.95 62.74 -24.48
C PHE A 308 -9.10 64.12 -23.82
N ILE A 309 -8.41 64.37 -22.70
CA ILE A 309 -8.42 65.66 -22.00
C ILE A 309 -7.73 66.75 -22.83
N ALA A 310 -6.58 66.47 -23.43
CA ALA A 310 -5.85 67.41 -24.27
C ALA A 310 -6.69 67.87 -25.47
N ASN A 311 -7.31 66.91 -26.17
CA ASN A 311 -8.19 67.19 -27.30
C ASN A 311 -9.41 68.04 -26.90
N ARG A 312 -9.91 67.88 -25.67
CA ARG A 312 -11.02 68.70 -25.14
C ARG A 312 -10.57 70.10 -24.70
N SER A 313 -9.32 70.25 -24.28
CA SER A 313 -8.75 71.50 -23.78
C SER A 313 -8.16 72.39 -24.88
N GLY A 314 -8.15 71.90 -26.14
CA GLY A 314 -7.65 72.64 -27.30
C GLY A 314 -6.13 72.73 -27.36
N LEU A 315 -5.43 71.76 -26.76
CA LEU A 315 -3.97 71.61 -26.80
C LEU A 315 -3.51 70.69 -27.93
#